data_AF-A0A1B7NBA1-F1
#
_entry.id   AF-A0A1B7NBA1-F1
#
_cell.length_a   1.000
_cell.length_b   1.000
_cell.length_c   1.000
_cell.angle_alpha   90.00
_cell.angle_beta   90.00
_cell.angle_gamma   90.00
#
_symmetry.space_group_name_H-M   'P 1'
#
loop_
_entity.id
_entity.type
_entity.pdbx_description
1 polymer ?
#
loop_
_entity_poly.entity_id
_entity_poly.type
_entity_poly.pdbx_seq_one_letter_code
_entity_poly.pdbx_strand_id
1 'polypeptide(L)'
;LRTDEEEERRRQSGEKGRMILSPNWERNEKERAMSAALEKVAKEVGAKHITAVAIAYLMQKTPYVFPIIGGRKVEQLEANMESLSISLSREQVAYLESIVPFDPGFPHTLIGNGTDFNFLMKITAYMEKQPPMKSIVPDDD
;
A
#
# COMPACT_ATOMS: atom_id res chain seq x y z
N LEU A 1 5.27 -0.33 8.58
CA LEU A 1 4.30 0.76 8.82
C LEU A 1 4.02 0.78 10.31
N ARG A 2 4.16 1.94 10.94
CA ARG A 2 4.08 2.09 12.40
C ARG A 2 3.47 3.46 12.68
N THR A 3 2.63 3.56 13.70
CA THR A 3 2.15 4.86 14.19
C THR A 3 3.25 5.55 15.00
N ASP A 4 3.10 6.85 15.26
CA ASP A 4 4.03 7.58 16.14
C ASP A 4 3.99 7.02 17.57
N GLU A 5 2.81 6.59 18.03
CA GLU A 5 2.61 5.92 19.31
C GLU A 5 3.33 4.57 19.39
N GLU A 6 3.28 3.75 18.32
CA GLU A 6 3.98 2.47 18.29
C GLU A 6 5.50 2.68 18.29
N GLU A 7 6.00 3.66 17.54
CA GLU A 7 7.43 3.97 17.49
C GLU A 7 7.96 4.43 18.86
N GLU A 8 7.21 5.27 19.57
CA GLU A 8 7.57 5.68 20.94
C GLU A 8 7.54 4.51 21.92
N ARG A 9 6.53 3.64 21.84
CA ARG A 9 6.48 2.41 22.64
C ARG A 9 7.72 1.53 22.41
N ARG A 10 8.21 1.46 21.16
CA ARG A 10 9.42 0.69 20.81
C ARG A 10 10.69 1.34 21.33
N ARG A 11 10.77 2.67 21.40
CA ARG A 11 11.89 3.37 22.07
C ARG A 11 11.96 2.98 23.55
N GLN A 12 10.81 2.94 24.22
CA GLN A 12 10.72 2.59 25.64
C GLN A 12 10.98 1.10 25.91
N SER A 13 10.50 0.20 25.05
CA SER A 13 10.69 -1.25 25.22
C SER A 13 12.03 -1.78 24.72
N GLY A 14 12.77 -0.99 23.94
CA GLY A 14 14.00 -1.42 23.27
C GLY A 14 13.77 -2.33 22.05
N GLU A 15 12.53 -2.46 21.55
CA GLU A 15 12.21 -3.28 20.37
C GLU A 15 12.63 -2.57 19.07
N LYS A 16 13.88 -2.80 18.64
CA LYS A 16 14.49 -2.16 17.45
C LYS A 16 14.22 -2.86 16.11
N GLY A 17 13.46 -3.96 16.10
CA GLY A 17 13.22 -4.74 14.88
C GLY A 17 14.49 -5.40 14.31
N ARG A 18 14.54 -5.60 12.98
CA ARG A 18 15.64 -6.31 12.29
C ARG A 18 16.71 -5.32 11.82
N MET A 19 17.84 -5.26 12.52
CA MET A 19 18.94 -4.31 12.26
C MET A 19 20.08 -4.88 11.38
N ILE A 20 19.87 -6.00 10.68
CA ILE A 20 20.96 -6.70 9.95
C ILE A 20 21.53 -5.84 8.81
N LEU A 21 20.68 -5.09 8.11
CA LEU A 21 21.06 -4.33 6.91
C LEU A 21 21.22 -2.82 7.16
N SER A 22 20.68 -2.31 8.27
CA SER A 22 20.78 -0.90 8.65
C SER A 22 20.69 -0.78 10.18
N PRO A 23 21.54 0.05 10.80
CA PRO A 23 21.44 0.34 12.23
C PRO A 23 20.29 1.29 12.57
N ASN A 24 19.78 2.04 11.58
CA ASN A 24 18.69 2.99 11.78
C ASN A 24 17.34 2.27 11.62
N TRP A 25 16.66 2.05 12.75
CA TRP A 25 15.38 1.34 12.81
C TRP A 25 14.16 2.29 12.84
N GLU A 26 14.37 3.60 13.00
CA GLU A 26 13.31 4.61 13.03
C GLU A 26 12.81 4.95 11.63
N ARG A 27 11.55 5.40 11.53
CA ARG A 27 10.97 5.83 10.25
C ARG A 27 11.65 7.10 9.72
N ASN A 28 11.92 7.13 8.42
CA ASN A 28 12.29 8.36 7.72
C ASN A 28 11.04 9.25 7.44
N GLU A 29 11.27 10.44 6.87
CA GLU A 29 10.18 11.41 6.60
C GLU A 29 9.10 10.87 5.66
N LYS A 30 9.48 10.14 4.60
CA LYS A 30 8.52 9.53 3.66
C LYS A 30 7.69 8.45 4.35
N GLU A 31 8.33 7.63 5.17
CA GLU A 31 7.65 6.57 5.95
C GLU A 31 6.70 7.15 7.01
N ARG A 32 7.07 8.27 7.64
CA ARG A 32 6.19 9.02 8.55
C ARG A 32 4.98 9.59 7.81
N ALA A 33 5.20 10.25 6.67
CA ALA A 33 4.13 10.80 5.84
C ALA A 33 3.13 9.71 5.39
N MET A 34 3.64 8.57 4.93
CA MET A 34 2.80 7.43 4.55
C MET A 34 2.05 6.84 5.74
N SER A 35 2.69 6.72 6.90
CA SER A 35 2.03 6.20 8.11
C SER A 35 0.89 7.13 8.55
N ALA A 36 1.09 8.45 8.51
CA ALA A 36 0.04 9.43 8.81
C ALA A 36 -1.13 9.38 7.83
N ALA A 37 -0.86 9.17 6.53
CA ALA A 37 -1.90 9.00 5.53
C ALA A 37 -2.71 7.72 5.75
N LEU A 38 -2.06 6.61 6.10
CA LEU A 38 -2.74 5.36 6.47
C LEU A 38 -3.56 5.50 7.75
N GLU A 39 -3.09 6.25 8.74
CA GLU A 39 -3.87 6.57 9.94
C GLU A 39 -5.12 7.37 9.61
N LYS A 40 -5.03 8.33 8.69
CA LYS A 40 -6.19 9.09 8.22
C LYS A 40 -7.22 8.17 7.56
N VAL A 41 -6.80 7.35 6.59
CA VAL A 41 -7.70 6.42 5.90
C VAL A 41 -8.27 5.37 6.87
N ALA A 42 -7.47 4.88 7.82
CA ALA A 42 -7.94 3.96 8.85
C ALA A 42 -9.12 4.53 9.64
N LYS A 43 -9.07 5.82 10.00
CA LYS A 43 -10.18 6.51 10.68
C LYS A 43 -11.43 6.62 9.79
N GLU A 44 -11.26 6.86 8.50
CA GLU A 44 -12.39 6.97 7.56
C GLU A 44 -13.11 5.63 7.35
N VAL A 45 -12.37 4.52 7.31
CA VAL A 45 -12.92 3.17 7.10
C VAL A 45 -13.20 2.40 8.39
N GLY A 46 -12.96 3.01 9.56
CA GLY A 46 -13.18 2.40 10.86
C GLY A 46 -12.19 1.28 11.22
N ALA A 47 -11.04 1.22 10.56
CA ALA A 47 -10.00 0.22 10.85
C ALA A 47 -9.22 0.59 12.13
N LYS A 48 -8.97 -0.42 12.95
CA LYS A 48 -8.18 -0.30 14.20
C LYS A 48 -6.68 -0.28 13.91
N HIS A 49 -6.23 -0.97 12.85
CA HIS A 49 -4.82 -1.12 12.55
C HIS A 49 -4.47 -0.58 11.16
N ILE A 50 -3.50 0.34 11.09
CA ILE A 50 -3.03 0.90 9.81
C ILE A 50 -2.39 -0.15 8.89
N THR A 51 -1.89 -1.25 9.46
CA THR A 51 -1.34 -2.38 8.68
C THR A 51 -2.44 -3.09 7.90
N ALA A 52 -3.64 -3.19 8.46
CA ALA A 52 -4.80 -3.75 7.78
C ALA A 52 -5.19 -2.92 6.55
N VAL A 53 -5.22 -1.60 6.68
CA VAL A 53 -5.47 -0.68 5.55
C VAL A 53 -4.43 -0.83 4.45
N ALA A 54 -3.15 -0.97 4.81
CA ALA A 54 -2.08 -1.17 3.83
C ALA A 54 -2.18 -2.51 3.08
N ILE A 55 -2.57 -3.58 3.78
CA ILE A 55 -2.82 -4.89 3.16
C ILE A 55 -4.03 -4.82 2.22
N ALA A 56 -5.13 -4.20 2.66
CA ALA A 56 -6.31 -3.98 1.85
C ALA A 56 -5.98 -3.18 0.57
N TYR A 57 -5.24 -2.08 0.70
CA TYR A 57 -4.73 -1.31 -0.45
C TYR A 57 -3.94 -2.19 -1.42
N LEU A 58 -3.03 -3.02 -0.93
CA LEU A 58 -2.21 -3.88 -1.78
C LEU A 58 -3.06 -4.90 -2.55
N MET A 59 -4.07 -5.50 -1.92
CA MET A 59 -5.01 -6.43 -2.56
C MET A 59 -5.95 -5.74 -3.57
N GLN A 60 -6.35 -4.51 -3.28
CA GLN A 60 -7.38 -3.78 -4.04
C GLN A 60 -6.81 -2.93 -5.18
N LYS A 61 -5.50 -2.65 -5.18
CA LYS A 61 -4.84 -1.83 -6.19
C LYS A 61 -4.88 -2.44 -7.60
N THR A 62 -4.66 -3.75 -7.71
CA THR A 62 -4.55 -4.45 -9.00
C THR A 62 -4.95 -5.91 -8.86
N PRO A 63 -5.49 -6.57 -9.90
CA PRO A 63 -5.85 -7.99 -9.84
C PRO A 63 -4.65 -8.89 -9.56
N TYR A 64 -4.94 -10.08 -9.03
CA TYR A 64 -3.98 -11.18 -8.78
C TYR A 64 -2.87 -10.86 -7.76
N VAL A 65 -3.18 -10.03 -6.76
CA VAL A 65 -2.26 -9.72 -5.67
C VAL A 65 -2.63 -10.50 -4.42
N PHE A 66 -1.69 -11.32 -3.97
CA PHE A 66 -1.80 -12.10 -2.74
C PHE A 66 -0.62 -11.74 -1.83
N PRO A 67 -0.81 -10.80 -0.88
CA PRO A 67 0.27 -10.33 -0.02
C PRO A 67 0.86 -11.46 0.84
N ILE A 68 2.19 -11.51 0.92
CA ILE A 68 2.86 -12.35 1.92
C ILE A 68 2.88 -11.58 3.23
N ILE A 69 2.17 -12.09 4.23
CA ILE A 69 2.07 -11.45 5.54
C ILE A 69 3.15 -11.98 6.48
N GLY A 70 4.02 -11.08 6.95
CA GLY A 70 5.04 -11.38 7.95
C GLY A 70 4.63 -10.91 9.35
N GLY A 71 4.92 -11.72 10.36
CA GLY A 71 4.71 -11.38 11.76
C GLY A 71 5.56 -12.27 12.68
N ARG A 72 5.88 -11.78 13.87
CA ARG A 72 6.60 -12.55 14.92
C ARG A 72 5.75 -12.79 16.16
N LYS A 73 4.55 -12.21 16.19
CA LYS A 73 3.63 -12.20 17.32
C LYS A 73 2.22 -12.49 16.80
N VAL A 74 1.41 -13.22 17.56
CA VAL A 74 0.07 -13.64 17.12
C VAL A 74 -0.84 -12.43 16.92
N GLU A 75 -0.68 -11.40 17.75
CA GLU A 75 -1.45 -10.16 17.69
C GLU A 75 -1.25 -9.43 16.36
N GLN A 76 -0.09 -9.60 15.71
CA GLN A 76 0.15 -9.03 14.37
C GLN A 76 -0.65 -9.76 13.29
N LEU A 77 -0.77 -11.09 13.40
CA LEU A 77 -1.60 -11.87 12.50
C LEU A 77 -3.06 -11.47 12.65
N GLU A 78 -3.55 -11.39 13.89
CA GLU A 78 -4.92 -10.96 14.19
C GLU A 78 -5.22 -9.54 13.68
N ALA A 79 -4.31 -8.59 13.92
CA ALA A 79 -4.42 -7.23 13.39
C ALA A 79 -4.48 -7.21 11.85
N ASN A 80 -3.76 -8.09 11.17
CA ASN A 80 -3.73 -8.14 9.71
C ASN A 80 -4.99 -8.77 9.11
N MET A 81 -5.68 -9.68 9.82
CA MET A 81 -6.94 -10.28 9.35
C MET A 81 -8.05 -9.24 9.15
N GLU A 82 -8.02 -8.13 9.90
CA GLU A 82 -8.94 -7.00 9.74
C GLU A 82 -8.97 -6.46 8.29
N SER A 83 -7.87 -6.64 7.52
CA SER A 83 -7.79 -6.21 6.12
C SER A 83 -8.84 -6.84 5.21
N LEU A 84 -9.30 -8.05 5.54
CA LEU A 84 -10.29 -8.79 4.75
C LEU A 84 -11.68 -8.16 4.80
N SER A 85 -11.93 -7.29 5.77
CA SER A 85 -13.21 -6.58 5.96
C SER A 85 -13.15 -5.11 5.51
N ILE A 86 -12.00 -4.64 5.02
CA ILE A 86 -11.82 -3.24 4.62
C ILE A 86 -12.06 -3.13 3.11
N SER A 87 -12.94 -2.23 2.69
CA SER A 87 -13.10 -1.83 1.28
C SER A 87 -12.66 -0.37 1.14
N LEU A 88 -11.70 -0.10 0.25
CA LEU A 88 -11.19 1.24 0.01
C LEU A 88 -11.88 1.87 -1.21
N SER A 89 -12.27 3.13 -1.07
CA SER A 89 -12.78 3.91 -2.19
C SER A 89 -11.66 4.25 -3.18
N ARG A 90 -12.02 4.56 -4.44
CA ARG A 90 -11.03 4.99 -5.45
C ARG A 90 -10.31 6.28 -5.03
N GLU A 91 -11.01 7.17 -4.34
CA GLU A 91 -10.49 8.42 -3.81
C GLU A 91 -9.48 8.15 -2.68
N GLN A 92 -9.74 7.18 -1.82
CA GLN A 92 -8.81 6.78 -0.76
C GLN A 92 -7.54 6.14 -1.33
N VAL A 93 -7.68 5.27 -2.34
CA VAL A 93 -6.54 4.69 -3.07
C VAL A 93 -5.70 5.79 -3.72
N ALA A 94 -6.34 6.71 -4.47
CA ALA A 94 -5.66 7.83 -5.12
C ALA A 94 -4.97 8.76 -4.10
N TYR A 95 -5.60 8.99 -2.95
CA TYR A 95 -5.01 9.75 -1.85
C TYR A 95 -3.74 9.10 -1.33
N LEU A 96 -3.76 7.79 -1.04
CA LEU A 96 -2.57 7.06 -0.56
C LEU A 96 -1.42 7.09 -1.59
N GLU A 97 -1.72 6.97 -2.88
CA GLU A 97 -0.72 7.03 -3.95
C GLU A 97 -0.11 8.43 -4.13
N SER A 98 -0.81 9.48 -3.72
CA SER A 98 -0.33 10.87 -3.83
C SER A 98 0.76 11.24 -2.81
N ILE A 99 0.90 10.48 -1.72
CA ILE A 99 1.73 10.86 -0.56
C ILE A 99 3.22 10.80 -0.86
N VAL A 100 3.65 9.75 -1.54
CA VAL A 100 5.06 9.55 -1.93
C VAL A 100 5.09 9.35 -3.43
N PRO A 101 5.52 10.36 -4.20
CA PRO A 101 5.63 10.23 -5.65
C PRO A 101 6.55 9.06 -6.02
N PHE A 102 6.02 8.15 -6.84
CA PHE A 102 6.79 7.08 -7.44
C PHE A 102 7.28 7.52 -8.81
N ASP A 103 8.61 7.55 -8.99
CA ASP A 103 9.24 7.75 -10.29
C ASP A 103 9.80 6.42 -10.79
N PRO A 104 9.15 5.77 -11.78
CA PRO A 104 9.66 4.53 -12.35
C PRO A 104 10.91 4.71 -13.23
N GLY A 105 11.25 5.94 -13.62
CA GLY A 105 12.42 6.22 -14.45
C GLY A 105 12.40 5.58 -15.84
N PHE A 106 13.59 5.44 -16.43
CA PHE A 106 13.77 4.77 -17.73
C PHE A 106 13.64 3.23 -17.58
N PRO A 107 12.99 2.50 -18.51
CA PRO A 107 12.43 2.96 -19.79
C PRO A 107 10.99 3.47 -19.71
N HIS A 108 10.35 3.50 -18.54
CA HIS A 108 8.93 3.84 -18.42
C HIS A 108 8.62 5.29 -18.84
N THR A 109 9.59 6.20 -18.73
CA THR A 109 9.51 7.56 -19.29
C THR A 109 9.47 7.60 -20.82
N LEU A 110 9.97 6.57 -21.51
CA LEU A 110 10.00 6.47 -22.97
C LEU A 110 8.81 5.66 -23.51
N ILE A 111 8.55 4.48 -22.94
CA ILE A 111 7.56 3.53 -23.46
C ILE A 111 6.23 3.51 -22.69
N GLY A 112 6.10 4.35 -21.67
CA GLY A 112 4.91 4.43 -20.82
C GLY A 112 4.95 3.48 -19.62
N ASN A 113 3.95 3.63 -18.75
CA ASN A 113 3.82 2.93 -17.47
C ASN A 113 2.68 1.87 -17.48
N GLY A 114 2.20 1.50 -18.66
CA GLY A 114 1.10 0.54 -18.83
C GLY A 114 -0.31 1.10 -18.60
N THR A 115 -0.45 2.39 -18.25
CA THR A 115 -1.78 3.03 -18.15
C THR A 115 -2.43 3.23 -19.52
N ASP A 116 -1.66 3.32 -20.59
CA ASP A 116 -2.13 3.47 -21.97
C ASP A 116 -1.12 2.87 -22.95
N PHE A 117 -1.53 2.64 -24.20
CA PHE A 117 -0.65 2.21 -25.27
C PHE A 117 0.40 3.28 -25.57
N ASN A 118 1.63 2.87 -25.84
CA ASN A 118 2.69 3.80 -26.19
C ASN A 118 2.47 4.42 -27.58
N PHE A 119 3.17 5.52 -27.85
CA PHE A 119 3.01 6.26 -29.10
C PHE A 119 3.23 5.40 -30.35
N LEU A 120 4.23 4.51 -30.35
CA LEU A 120 4.53 3.64 -31.49
C LEU A 120 3.39 2.65 -31.78
N MET A 121 2.72 2.13 -30.74
CA MET A 121 1.55 1.27 -30.92
C MET A 121 0.35 2.06 -31.49
N LYS A 122 0.13 3.29 -31.02
CA LYS A 122 -1.01 4.12 -31.45
C LYS A 122 -0.94 4.56 -32.93
N ILE A 123 0.26 4.66 -33.51
CA ILE A 123 0.43 5.05 -34.93
C ILE A 123 0.41 3.87 -35.90
N THR A 124 0.55 2.63 -35.41
CA THR A 124 0.69 1.44 -36.27
C THR A 124 -0.62 0.69 -36.47
N ALA A 125 -1.51 0.69 -35.48
CA ALA A 125 -2.78 -0.03 -35.54
C ALA A 125 -3.87 0.63 -34.69
N TYR A 126 -5.13 0.29 -34.99
CA TYR A 126 -6.23 0.55 -34.08
C TYR A 126 -6.07 -0.31 -32.82
N MET A 127 -6.05 0.34 -31.67
CA MET A 127 -5.85 -0.33 -30.38
C MET A 127 -7.14 -0.28 -29.57
N GLU A 128 -7.67 -1.45 -29.21
CA GLU A 128 -8.82 -1.57 -28.33
C GLU A 128 -8.35 -2.03 -26.94
N LYS A 129 -8.52 -1.16 -25.94
CA LYS A 129 -8.12 -1.50 -24.57
C LYS A 129 -9.20 -2.36 -23.91
N GLN A 130 -8.86 -3.61 -23.62
CA GLN A 130 -9.75 -4.48 -22.85
C GLN A 130 -9.84 -4.02 -21.39
N PRO A 131 -11.03 -4.08 -20.76
CA PRO A 131 -11.17 -3.73 -19.36
C PRO A 131 -10.31 -4.66 -18.49
N PRO A 132 -9.58 -4.11 -17.50
CA PRO A 132 -8.79 -4.94 -16.60
C PRO A 132 -9.72 -5.79 -15.72
N MET A 133 -9.23 -6.97 -15.32
CA MET A 133 -9.90 -7.76 -14.29
C MET A 133 -10.02 -6.95 -13.01
N LYS A 134 -11.16 -7.09 -12.31
CA LYS A 134 -11.37 -6.44 -11.02
C LYS A 134 -10.41 -7.00 -9.98
N SER A 135 -9.95 -6.12 -9.08
CA SER A 135 -9.17 -6.51 -7.91
C SER A 135 -10.02 -7.24 -6.89
N ILE A 136 -9.36 -7.87 -5.91
CA ILE A 136 -10.03 -8.56 -4.82
C ILE A 136 -10.58 -7.50 -3.87
N VAL A 137 -11.89 -7.41 -3.75
CA VAL A 137 -12.61 -6.58 -2.78
C VAL A 137 -13.48 -7.49 -1.91
N PRO A 138 -13.77 -7.11 -0.65
CA PRO A 138 -14.76 -7.82 0.15
C PRO A 138 -16.12 -7.85 -0.55
N ASP A 139 -16.89 -8.91 -0.32
CA ASP A 139 -18.27 -8.97 -0.79
C ASP A 139 -19.14 -7.98 0.02
N ASP A 140 -20.11 -7.35 -0.64
CA ASP A 140 -21.15 -6.55 0.01
C ASP A 140 -22.18 -7.52 0.61
N ASP A 141 -21.96 -8.01 1.83
CA ASP A 141 -22.95 -8.79 2.61
C ASP A 141 -24.24 -7.98 2.89
#